data_AF-A0A528TGC7-F1
#
_entry.id   AF-A0A528TGC7-F1
#
_cell.length_a   1.000
_cell.length_b   1.000
_cell.length_c   1.000
_cell.angle_alpha   90.00
_cell.angle_beta   90.00
_cell.angle_gamma   90.00
#
_symmetry.space_group_name_H-M   'P 1'
#
loop_
_entity.id
_entity.type
_entity.pdbx_description
1 polymer ?
#
loop_
_entity_poly.entity_id
_entity_poly.type
_entity_poly.pdbx_seq_one_letter_code
_entity_poly.pdbx_strand_id
1 'polypeptide(L)'
;IFGILESQERGAGNEIQLTDAMLKLEKQQPFYGYHYKGRTFDCGSPEGFVEANVAFALWRSDMNASMAGVIRTLLDEVRPAERVGAAS
;
A
#
# COMPACT_ATOMS: atom_id res chain seq x y z
N ILE A 1 3.62 23.89 8.70
CA ILE A 1 3.16 22.60 9.28
C ILE A 1 3.78 22.29 10.64
N PHE A 2 5.10 22.46 10.85
CA PHE A 2 5.75 22.09 12.12
C PHE A 2 5.14 22.69 13.38
N GLY A 3 4.81 23.99 13.39
CA GLY A 3 4.14 24.61 14.54
C GLY A 3 2.75 24.04 14.85
N ILE A 4 2.03 23.53 13.83
CA ILE A 4 0.75 22.83 14.05
C ILE A 4 1.00 21.46 14.69
N LEU A 5 2.02 20.73 14.22
CA LEU A 5 2.38 19.41 14.74
C LEU A 5 2.87 19.48 16.19
N GLU A 6 3.63 20.52 16.55
CA GLU A 6 4.17 20.71 17.90
C GLU A 6 3.08 20.81 18.98
N SER A 7 1.96 21.47 18.68
CA SER A 7 0.85 21.67 19.61
C SER A 7 -0.34 20.74 19.36
N GLN A 8 -0.21 19.73 18.50
CA GLN A 8 -1.33 18.89 18.11
C GLN A 8 -1.61 17.77 19.12
N GLU A 9 -2.87 17.64 19.49
CA GLU A 9 -3.37 16.53 20.30
C GLU A 9 -3.39 15.21 19.52
N ARG A 10 -3.36 14.09 20.26
CA ARG A 10 -3.43 12.74 19.68
C ARG A 10 -4.83 12.47 19.11
N GLY A 11 -4.89 11.90 17.91
CA GLY A 11 -6.10 11.52 17.21
C GLY A 11 -6.29 10.00 17.18
N ALA A 12 -6.53 9.46 15.98
CA ALA A 12 -6.72 8.04 15.75
C ALA A 12 -5.52 7.21 16.25
N GLY A 13 -5.80 6.06 16.88
CA GLY A 13 -4.76 5.17 17.40
C GLY A 13 -3.94 5.75 18.56
N ASN A 14 -4.38 6.86 19.16
CA ASN A 14 -3.62 7.61 20.16
C ASN A 14 -2.28 8.15 19.61
N GLU A 15 -2.25 8.51 18.32
CA GLU A 15 -1.07 9.05 17.63
C GLU A 15 -1.27 10.52 17.23
N ILE A 16 -0.17 11.26 17.07
CA ILE A 16 -0.21 12.61 16.47
C ILE A 16 -0.29 12.44 14.95
N GLN A 17 -1.47 12.68 14.38
CA GLN A 17 -1.75 12.40 12.97
C GLN A 17 -1.32 13.53 12.04
N LEU A 18 -0.47 13.25 11.05
CA LEU A 18 -0.08 14.23 10.04
C LEU A 18 -1.28 14.76 9.24
N THR A 19 -2.27 13.90 8.96
CA THR A 19 -3.49 14.26 8.22
C THR A 19 -4.30 15.35 8.92
N ASP A 20 -4.42 15.28 10.24
CA ASP A 20 -5.14 16.29 11.02
C ASP A 20 -4.41 17.64 10.99
N ALA A 21 -3.08 17.61 11.02
CA ALA A 21 -2.27 18.81 10.90
C ALA A 21 -2.35 19.41 9.49
N MET A 22 -2.43 18.58 8.44
CA MET A 22 -2.64 19.02 7.06
C MET A 22 -4.00 19.71 6.89
N LEU A 23 -5.08 19.18 7.50
CA LEU A 23 -6.41 19.82 7.51
C LEU A 23 -6.42 21.16 8.23
N LYS A 24 -5.65 21.33 9.31
CA LYS A 24 -5.47 22.64 9.96
C LYS A 24 -4.66 23.60 9.10
N LEU A 25 -3.62 23.10 8.42
CA LEU A 25 -2.77 23.90 7.53
C LEU A 25 -3.54 24.42 6.32
N GLU A 26 -4.44 23.59 5.77
CA GLU A 26 -5.31 23.93 4.63
C GLU A 26 -6.19 25.16 4.90
N LYS A 27 -6.56 25.40 6.16
CA LYS A 27 -7.32 26.60 6.57
C LYS A 27 -6.48 27.88 6.64
N GLN A 28 -5.15 27.78 6.66
CA GLN A 28 -4.23 28.90 6.89
C GLN A 28 -3.50 29.36 5.63
N GLN A 29 -3.41 28.49 4.62
CA GLN A 29 -2.72 28.79 3.37
C GLN A 29 -3.27 27.92 2.22
N PRO A 30 -3.07 28.32 0.95
CA PRO A 30 -3.44 27.49 -0.18
C PRO A 30 -2.85 26.08 -0.07
N PHE A 31 -3.69 25.08 -0.35
CA PHE A 31 -3.36 23.67 -0.21
C PHE A 31 -3.78 22.94 -1.48
N TYR A 32 -2.87 22.19 -2.08
CA TYR A 32 -3.08 21.59 -3.40
C TYR A 32 -2.74 20.11 -3.38
N GLY A 33 -3.65 19.31 -3.93
CA GLY A 33 -3.36 17.92 -4.27
C GLY A 33 -2.57 17.83 -5.57
N TYR A 34 -1.59 16.94 -5.61
CA TYR A 34 -0.90 16.59 -6.85
C TYR A 34 -1.44 15.27 -7.39
N HIS A 35 -2.00 15.30 -8.61
CA HIS A 35 -2.49 14.10 -9.27
C HIS A 35 -1.32 13.33 -9.90
N TYR A 36 -0.77 12.40 -9.12
CA TYR A 36 0.28 11.48 -9.59
C TYR A 36 -0.25 10.61 -10.74
N LYS A 37 0.50 10.51 -11.84
CA LYS A 37 0.12 9.78 -13.07
C LYS A 37 0.83 8.44 -13.25
N GLY A 38 1.48 7.92 -12.21
CA GLY A 38 2.13 6.61 -12.25
C GLY A 38 1.28 5.52 -11.61
N ARG A 39 1.80 4.29 -11.64
CA ARG A 39 1.24 3.19 -10.85
C ARG A 39 1.82 3.24 -9.43
N THR A 40 0.98 2.94 -8.45
CA THR A 40 1.36 2.77 -7.04
C THR A 40 0.97 1.37 -6.59
N PHE A 41 1.69 0.84 -5.61
CA PHE A 41 1.32 -0.38 -4.89
C PHE A 41 1.21 -0.06 -3.41
N ASP A 42 0.16 -0.54 -2.76
CA ASP A 42 0.01 -0.42 -1.31
C ASP A 42 0.77 -1.54 -0.59
N CYS A 43 2.06 -1.32 -0.35
CA CYS A 43 2.91 -2.26 0.38
C CYS A 43 2.61 -2.32 1.88
N GLY A 44 1.62 -1.57 2.40
CA GLY A 44 1.16 -1.68 3.78
C GLY A 44 0.27 -2.90 4.03
N SER A 45 -0.29 -3.49 2.97
CA SER A 45 -1.09 -4.73 3.01
C SER A 45 -0.26 -5.94 2.54
N PRO A 46 -0.51 -7.15 3.08
CA PRO A 46 0.12 -8.37 2.57
C PRO A 46 -0.11 -8.59 1.07
N GLU A 47 -1.33 -8.36 0.60
CA GLU A 47 -1.71 -8.53 -0.81
C GLU A 47 -1.00 -7.52 -1.71
N GLY A 48 -0.98 -6.23 -1.33
CA GLY A 48 -0.34 -5.19 -2.12
C GLY A 48 1.19 -5.31 -2.13
N PHE A 49 1.80 -5.83 -1.05
CA PHE A 49 3.22 -6.17 -1.05
C PHE A 49 3.54 -7.28 -2.07
N VAL A 50 2.74 -8.34 -2.13
CA VAL A 50 2.92 -9.41 -3.12
C VAL A 50 2.69 -8.88 -4.54
N GLU A 51 1.65 -8.08 -4.76
CA GLU A 51 1.37 -7.46 -6.06
C GLU A 51 2.57 -6.62 -6.54
N ALA A 52 3.15 -5.81 -5.67
CA ALA A 52 4.31 -4.99 -6.01
C ALA A 52 5.47 -5.86 -6.51
N ASN A 53 5.83 -6.88 -5.74
CA ASN A 53 6.94 -7.77 -6.10
C ASN A 53 6.71 -8.48 -7.44
N VAL A 54 5.49 -8.98 -7.68
CA VAL A 54 5.12 -9.61 -8.95
C VAL A 54 5.24 -8.61 -10.11
N ALA A 55 4.71 -7.39 -9.93
CA ALA A 55 4.77 -6.38 -10.98
C ALA A 55 6.21 -5.95 -11.29
N PHE A 56 7.05 -5.71 -10.27
CA PHE A 56 8.47 -5.40 -10.47
C PHE A 56 9.23 -6.52 -11.17
N ALA A 57 8.95 -7.78 -10.84
CA ALA A 57 9.55 -8.94 -11.50
C ALA A 57 9.14 -9.03 -12.99
N LEU A 58 7.88 -8.72 -13.30
CA LEU A 58 7.38 -8.70 -14.68
C LEU A 58 7.83 -7.46 -15.46
N TRP A 59 8.15 -6.33 -14.84
CA TRP A 59 8.67 -5.16 -15.56
C TRP A 59 10.13 -5.30 -15.98
N ARG A 60 10.87 -6.19 -15.34
CA ARG A 60 12.28 -6.44 -15.63
C ARG A 60 12.44 -7.32 -16.86
N SER A 61 13.15 -6.84 -17.89
CA SER A 61 13.35 -7.57 -19.14
C SER A 61 14.11 -8.89 -18.98
N ASP A 62 15.05 -8.96 -18.03
CA ASP A 62 15.83 -10.15 -17.70
C ASP A 62 15.03 -11.22 -16.94
N MET A 63 13.91 -10.83 -16.31
CA MET A 63 13.10 -11.72 -15.48
C MET A 63 11.71 -12.01 -16.06
N ASN A 64 11.17 -11.12 -16.90
CA ASN A 64 9.77 -11.13 -17.34
C ASN A 64 9.33 -12.51 -17.85
N ALA A 65 10.05 -13.08 -18.83
CA ALA A 65 9.64 -14.32 -19.47
C ALA A 65 9.63 -15.50 -18.48
N SER A 66 10.69 -15.62 -17.67
CA SER A 66 10.81 -16.68 -16.66
C SER A 66 9.73 -16.54 -15.59
N MET A 67 9.53 -15.34 -15.05
CA MET A 67 8.57 -15.08 -13.98
C MET A 67 7.13 -15.23 -14.46
N ALA A 68 6.81 -14.80 -15.67
CA ALA A 68 5.49 -15.02 -16.27
C ALA A 68 5.20 -16.52 -16.44
N GLY A 69 6.21 -17.33 -16.76
CA GLY A 69 6.07 -18.79 -16.78
C GLY A 69 5.74 -19.35 -15.40
N VAL A 70 6.57 -19.02 -14.40
CA VAL A 70 6.39 -19.47 -13.01
C VAL A 70 5.02 -19.09 -12.46
N ILE A 71 4.57 -17.85 -12.66
CA ILE A 71 3.27 -17.39 -12.17
C ILE A 71 2.12 -18.18 -12.79
N ARG A 72 2.18 -18.51 -14.09
CA ARG A 72 1.14 -19.33 -14.73
C ARG A 72 1.09 -20.73 -14.11
N THR A 73 2.24 -21.38 -13.92
CA THR A 73 2.32 -22.69 -13.28
C THR A 73 1.74 -22.65 -11.85
N LEU A 74 2.07 -21.62 -11.07
CA LEU A 74 1.54 -21.48 -9.71
C LEU A 74 0.01 -21.31 -9.67
N LEU A 75 -0.58 -20.61 -10.63
CA LEU A 75 -2.05 -20.47 -10.72
C LEU A 75 -2.77 -21.80 -10.97
N ASP A 76 -2.11 -22.74 -11.65
CA ASP A 76 -2.65 -24.07 -11.91
C ASP A 76 -2.44 -25.02 -10.72
N GLU A 77 -1.27 -24.96 -10.07
CA GLU A 77 -0.84 -25.90 -9.04
C GLU A 77 -1.27 -25.51 -7.61
N VAL A 78 -1.26 -24.22 -7.27
CA VAL A 78 -1.54 -23.77 -5.91
C VAL A 78 -3.04 -23.63 -5.70
N ARG A 79 -3.59 -24.51 -4.88
CA ARG A 79 -4.95 -24.37 -4.34
C ARG A 79 -4.89 -23.72 -2.96
N PRO A 80 -5.87 -22.88 -2.59
CA PRO A 80 -5.99 -22.42 -1.21
C PRO A 80 -6.11 -23.65 -0.30
N ALA A 81 -5.40 -23.64 0.83
CA ALA A 81 -5.63 -24.64 1.86
C ALA A 81 -7.12 -24.60 2.22
N GLU A 82 -7.79 -25.77 2.21
CA GLU A 82 -9.14 -25.85 2.74
C GLU A 82 -9.13 -25.31 4.16
N ARG A 83 -10.01 -24.34 4.46
CA ARG A 83 -10.19 -23.92 5.84
C ARG A 83 -10.66 -25.16 6.60
N VAL A 84 -9.78 -25.74 7.41
CA VAL A 84 -10.21 -26.68 8.45
C VAL A 84 -11.25 -25.92 9.25
N GLY A 85 -12.49 -26.41 9.19
CA GLY A 85 -13.65 -25.71 9.73
C GLY A 85 -13.37 -25.25 11.15
N ALA A 86 -13.69 -23.99 11.42
CA ALA A 86 -13.85 -23.52 12.79
C ALA A 86 -14.99 -24.37 13.40
N ALA A 87 -14.60 -25.44 14.10
CA ALA A 87 -15.50 -26.17 14.97
C ALA A 87 -15.85 -25.24 16.14
N SER A 88 -17.15 -24.95 16.20
CA SER A 88 -18.01 -24.55 17.33
C SER A 88 -17.36 -23.92 18.56
#